data_AF-A0A1W1BAY3-F1
#
_entry.id   AF-A0A1W1BAY3-F1
#
_cell.length_a   1.000
_cell.length_b   1.000
_cell.length_c   1.000
_cell.angle_alpha   90.00
_cell.angle_beta   90.00
_cell.angle_gamma   90.00
#
_symmetry.space_group_name_H-M   'P 1'
#
loop_
_entity.id
_entity.type
_entity.pdbx_description
1 polymer ?
#
loop_
_entity_poly.entity_id
_entity_poly.type
_entity_poly.pdbx_seq_one_letter_code
_entity_poly.pdbx_strand_id
1 'polypeptide(L)'
;MVFDLGYGNQGGGLHYRPSIDIKYTIPSAQLSIELSNAMTISEDSITSNRLACGFDKEDKIITEAWIEIYNTSTVKKHMDIRYNVEFVDFDEISYSDIKDRESIEYIGYEVSSHELGRKKCHNFAFDNYSKLALEDMHEQNKEAKFIIRPTTVLSREHLIDWAYKGKEGAKLIINYIRKRKKPISSPVNIKTSIEKGTVKISWDKIDDEDCVGYYVVRNRWHPPKNPFDGVKLYAGADTFTYDTFGSTKIDKYYTVFSYDDVPNYSQGSVVEYKGQI
;
A
#
# COMPACT_ATOMS: atom_id res chain seq x y z
N MET A 1 3.39 26.90 4.66
CA MET A 1 3.82 28.32 4.63
C MET A 1 3.88 28.72 3.16
N VAL A 2 3.13 29.75 2.73
CA VAL A 2 3.09 30.19 1.32
C VAL A 2 3.97 31.43 1.22
N PHE A 3 5.03 31.36 0.41
CA PHE A 3 5.82 32.54 0.04
C PHE A 3 5.24 33.13 -1.25
N ASP A 4 4.90 34.42 -1.19
CA ASP A 4 4.40 35.19 -2.33
C ASP A 4 5.59 35.83 -3.06
N LEU A 5 5.89 35.36 -4.27
CA LEU A 5 6.93 35.92 -5.13
C LEU A 5 6.27 36.73 -6.26
N GLY A 6 5.94 37.98 -5.94
CA GLY A 6 5.97 39.08 -6.89
C GLY A 6 4.62 39.59 -7.39
N TYR A 7 4.21 40.76 -6.89
CA TYR A 7 3.30 41.68 -7.58
C TYR A 7 4.10 42.90 -8.07
N GLY A 8 4.36 42.96 -9.37
CA GLY A 8 4.89 44.15 -10.05
C GLY A 8 3.90 44.67 -11.08
N ASN A 9 3.88 45.99 -11.31
CA ASN A 9 2.97 46.72 -12.22
C ASN A 9 3.03 46.29 -13.72
N GLN A 10 3.82 45.27 -14.06
CA GLN A 10 3.98 44.72 -15.41
C GLN A 10 3.66 43.22 -15.48
N GLY A 11 3.15 42.63 -14.39
CA GLY A 11 2.79 41.20 -14.33
C GLY A 11 1.48 40.92 -15.03
N GLY A 12 1.50 40.77 -16.37
CA GLY A 12 0.42 40.10 -17.09
C GLY A 12 0.24 38.71 -16.49
N GLY A 13 -0.82 38.53 -15.70
CA GLY A 13 -1.04 37.38 -14.83
C GLY A 13 -0.79 36.05 -15.54
N LEU A 14 0.39 35.48 -15.32
CA LEU A 14 0.73 34.17 -15.84
C LEU A 14 -0.11 33.15 -15.06
N HIS A 15 -0.86 32.35 -15.82
CA HIS A 15 -1.69 31.22 -15.40
C HIS A 15 -0.91 30.08 -14.69
N TYR A 16 0.34 30.33 -14.28
CA TYR A 16 1.21 29.35 -13.67
C TYR A 16 1.64 29.84 -12.29
N ARG A 17 0.89 29.42 -11.27
CA ARG A 17 1.35 29.53 -9.88
C ARG A 17 2.26 28.34 -9.60
N PRO A 18 3.51 28.53 -9.13
CA PRO A 18 4.31 27.42 -8.66
C PRO A 18 3.61 26.74 -7.48
N SER A 19 3.26 25.47 -7.64
CA SER A 19 2.79 24.61 -6.56
C SER A 19 4.00 23.88 -5.96
N ILE A 20 4.20 24.02 -4.65
CA ILE A 20 5.15 23.20 -3.91
C ILE A 20 4.36 22.09 -3.20
N ASP A 21 4.53 20.86 -3.68
CA ASP A 21 3.96 19.68 -3.04
C ASP A 21 5.00 19.08 -2.10
N ILE A 22 4.76 19.19 -0.80
CA ILE A 22 5.54 18.47 0.21
C ILE A 22 4.92 17.08 0.32
N LYS A 23 5.55 16.08 -0.29
CA LYS A 23 5.19 14.68 -0.12
C LYS A 23 5.82 14.17 1.17
N TYR A 24 5.04 14.11 2.24
CA TYR A 24 5.42 13.40 3.46
C TYR A 24 5.15 11.91 3.26
N THR A 25 6.17 11.08 3.47
CA THR A 25 6.03 9.62 3.44
C THR A 25 6.24 9.11 4.86
N ILE A 26 5.28 8.34 5.37
CA ILE A 26 5.40 7.76 6.70
C ILE A 26 6.50 6.70 6.65
N PRO A 27 7.44 6.70 7.59
CA PRO A 27 8.47 5.66 7.64
C PRO A 27 7.79 4.29 7.80
N SER A 28 8.18 3.33 6.97
CA SER A 28 7.70 1.97 7.09
C SER A 28 8.23 1.32 8.37
N ALA A 29 7.40 0.50 8.99
CA ALA A 29 7.81 -0.45 10.02
C ALA A 29 8.17 -1.78 9.35
N GLN A 30 9.21 -2.45 9.86
CA GLN A 30 9.63 -3.76 9.38
C GLN A 30 9.19 -4.85 10.35
N LEU A 31 8.55 -5.88 9.82
CA LEU A 31 8.24 -7.13 10.50
C LEU A 31 9.11 -8.25 9.91
N SER A 32 9.69 -9.06 10.78
CA SER A 32 10.41 -10.27 10.39
C SER A 32 9.64 -11.48 10.92
N ILE A 33 9.10 -12.29 10.02
CA ILE A 33 8.37 -13.51 10.36
C ILE A 33 9.29 -14.70 10.06
N GLU A 34 9.58 -15.51 11.07
CA GLU A 34 10.37 -16.74 10.91
C GLU A 34 9.53 -17.84 10.27
N LEU A 35 10.18 -18.72 9.50
CA LEU A 35 9.55 -19.92 8.96
C LEU A 35 8.93 -20.78 10.08
N SER A 36 7.66 -21.09 9.91
CA SER A 36 6.92 -21.99 10.79
C SER A 36 7.19 -23.47 10.47
N ASN A 37 7.30 -23.80 9.18
CA ASN A 37 7.59 -25.14 8.68
C ASN A 37 8.42 -25.06 7.39
N ALA A 38 9.27 -26.06 7.16
CA ALA A 38 9.99 -26.27 5.91
C ALA A 38 9.86 -27.75 5.51
N MET A 39 9.43 -27.99 4.29
CA MET A 39 9.24 -29.33 3.74
C MET A 39 10.11 -29.50 2.50
N THR A 40 10.75 -30.66 2.37
CA THR A 40 11.40 -31.09 1.13
C THR A 40 10.55 -32.21 0.54
N ILE A 41 10.22 -32.08 -0.74
CA ILE A 41 9.36 -33.02 -1.47
C ILE A 41 10.19 -33.59 -2.62
N SER A 42 10.31 -34.91 -2.65
CA SER A 42 11.01 -35.68 -3.68
C SER A 42 10.14 -36.86 -4.12
N GLU A 43 10.51 -37.53 -5.21
CA GLU A 43 9.80 -38.72 -5.71
C GLU A 43 9.77 -39.87 -4.67
N ASP A 44 10.77 -39.93 -3.78
CA ASP A 44 10.97 -41.05 -2.85
C ASP A 44 10.47 -40.79 -1.42
N SER A 45 10.24 -39.54 -1.00
CA SER A 45 9.68 -39.24 0.34
C SER A 45 9.17 -37.81 0.52
N ILE A 46 8.17 -37.66 1.40
CA ILE A 46 7.67 -36.40 1.95
C ILE A 46 7.87 -36.43 3.46
N THR A 47 8.57 -35.44 4.01
CA THR A 47 8.76 -35.29 5.47
C THR A 47 8.16 -33.97 5.94
N SER A 48 7.27 -33.98 6.93
CA SER A 48 6.47 -32.82 7.38
C SER A 48 6.49 -32.64 8.90
N ASN A 49 6.49 -31.39 9.39
CA ASN A 49 5.96 -31.03 10.72
C ASN A 49 5.61 -29.52 10.83
N ARG A 50 4.31 -29.28 11.06
CA ARG A 50 3.48 -28.07 10.90
C ARG A 50 3.78 -26.89 11.85
N LEU A 51 3.48 -25.64 11.42
CA LEU A 51 3.11 -24.49 12.29
C LEU A 51 2.51 -23.31 11.49
N ALA A 52 1.71 -22.49 12.19
CA ALA A 52 0.88 -21.37 11.71
C ALA A 52 1.45 -20.00 12.12
N CYS A 53 1.02 -18.92 11.44
CA CYS A 53 1.34 -17.52 11.77
C CYS A 53 0.05 -16.69 11.85
N GLY A 54 -0.13 -15.92 12.92
CA GLY A 54 -1.22 -14.96 13.11
C GLY A 54 -0.68 -13.53 13.18
N PHE A 55 -1.41 -12.60 12.57
CA PHE A 55 -1.15 -11.16 12.65
C PHE A 55 -2.45 -10.44 13.00
N ASP A 56 -2.34 -9.35 13.75
CA ASP A 56 -3.48 -8.61 14.29
C ASP A 56 -4.26 -7.88 13.18
N LYS A 57 -5.59 -7.86 13.29
CA LYS A 57 -6.56 -7.67 12.19
C LYS A 57 -6.78 -6.20 11.79
N GLU A 58 -5.90 -5.26 12.13
CA GLU A 58 -6.18 -3.84 11.94
C GLU A 58 -5.06 -3.02 11.23
N ASP A 59 -5.50 -2.29 10.20
CA ASP A 59 -4.94 -1.11 9.51
C ASP A 59 -3.44 -1.07 9.14
N LYS A 60 -2.98 -2.04 8.34
CA LYS A 60 -1.62 -2.05 7.79
C LYS A 60 -1.62 -2.38 6.30
N ILE A 61 -0.82 -1.64 5.53
CA ILE A 61 -0.62 -1.86 4.09
C ILE A 61 0.82 -2.28 3.86
N ILE A 62 1.01 -3.37 3.09
CA ILE A 62 2.34 -3.86 2.76
C ILE A 62 2.97 -2.93 1.71
N THR A 63 4.04 -2.24 2.09
CA THR A 63 4.81 -1.41 1.15
C THR A 63 5.78 -2.28 0.36
N GLU A 64 6.49 -3.18 1.05
CA GLU A 64 7.45 -4.11 0.45
C GLU A 64 7.39 -5.45 1.18
N ALA A 65 7.61 -6.55 0.47
CA ALA A 65 7.77 -7.86 1.08
C ALA A 65 8.84 -8.65 0.31
N TRP A 66 9.60 -9.48 1.02
CA TRP A 66 10.53 -10.41 0.39
C TRP A 66 10.79 -11.63 1.28
N ILE A 67 11.17 -12.74 0.65
CA ILE A 67 11.71 -13.89 1.35
C ILE A 67 13.23 -13.75 1.39
N GLU A 68 13.79 -13.66 2.60
CA GLU A 68 15.23 -13.77 2.84
C GLU A 68 15.55 -15.24 3.16
N ILE A 69 16.47 -15.85 2.40
CA ILE A 69 16.89 -17.23 2.64
C ILE A 69 18.38 -17.43 2.34
N TYR A 70 19.01 -18.31 3.11
CA TYR A 70 20.43 -18.62 2.96
C TYR A 70 20.62 -19.98 2.29
N ASN A 71 21.50 -20.08 1.29
CA ASN A 71 21.96 -21.37 0.77
C ASN A 71 23.13 -21.89 1.61
N THR A 72 23.05 -23.14 2.04
CA THR A 72 24.10 -23.81 2.83
C THR A 72 24.97 -24.74 1.99
N SER A 73 24.51 -25.13 0.79
CA SER A 73 25.29 -25.99 -0.11
C SER A 73 26.36 -25.24 -0.90
N THR A 74 27.42 -25.96 -1.23
CA THR A 74 28.47 -25.48 -2.15
C THR A 74 28.05 -25.76 -3.58
N VAL A 75 27.77 -24.71 -4.36
CA VAL A 75 27.30 -24.85 -5.75
C VAL A 75 28.47 -25.04 -6.71
N LYS A 76 28.41 -26.09 -7.54
CA LYS A 76 29.40 -26.35 -8.59
C LYS A 76 29.22 -25.34 -9.74
N LYS A 77 30.27 -24.57 -10.06
CA LYS A 77 30.25 -23.44 -11.01
C LYS A 77 29.87 -23.78 -12.48
N HIS A 78 29.71 -25.05 -12.84
CA HIS A 78 29.54 -25.49 -14.23
C HIS A 78 28.09 -25.77 -14.64
N MET A 79 27.12 -25.62 -13.74
CA MET A 79 25.70 -25.83 -14.04
C MET A 79 24.99 -24.48 -14.03
N ASP A 80 24.25 -24.13 -15.09
CA ASP A 80 23.38 -22.94 -15.12
C ASP A 80 21.97 -23.38 -14.72
N ILE A 81 21.73 -23.45 -13.41
CA ILE A 81 20.42 -23.76 -12.83
C ILE A 81 19.92 -22.50 -12.17
N ARG A 82 18.63 -22.24 -12.33
CA ARG A 82 17.96 -21.09 -11.75
C ARG A 82 16.86 -21.55 -10.83
N TYR A 83 16.72 -20.85 -9.71
CA TYR A 83 15.75 -21.13 -8.67
C TYR A 83 14.79 -19.96 -8.55
N ASN A 84 13.50 -20.24 -8.51
CA ASN A 84 12.48 -19.25 -8.25
C ASN A 84 11.71 -19.59 -6.96
N VAL A 85 10.95 -18.61 -6.46
CA VAL A 85 9.98 -18.82 -5.41
C VAL A 85 8.59 -18.59 -5.98
N GLU A 86 7.64 -19.44 -5.60
CA GLU A 86 6.25 -19.36 -6.05
C GLU A 86 5.31 -19.37 -4.87
N PHE A 87 4.25 -18.58 -4.97
CA PHE A 87 3.11 -18.62 -4.04
C PHE A 87 2.24 -19.83 -4.38
N VAL A 88 1.79 -20.57 -3.37
CA VAL A 88 0.89 -21.72 -3.57
C VAL A 88 -0.26 -21.73 -2.57
N ASP A 89 -1.45 -22.09 -3.05
CA ASP A 89 -2.68 -22.20 -2.26
C ASP A 89 -3.26 -23.62 -2.41
N PHE A 90 -2.73 -24.56 -1.62
CA PHE A 90 -3.22 -25.95 -1.57
C PHE A 90 -3.32 -26.41 -0.11
N ASP A 91 -4.36 -27.20 0.20
CA ASP A 91 -4.57 -27.76 1.53
C ASP A 91 -3.62 -28.94 1.84
N GLU A 92 -3.44 -29.85 0.88
CA GLU A 92 -2.50 -30.97 0.93
C GLU A 92 -1.50 -30.89 -0.22
N ILE A 93 -0.24 -31.27 0.04
CA ILE A 93 0.84 -31.15 -0.94
C ILE A 93 1.38 -32.54 -1.27
N SER A 94 1.16 -33.01 -2.50
CA SER A 94 1.85 -34.18 -3.06
C SER A 94 2.86 -33.79 -4.14
N TYR A 95 3.80 -34.70 -4.45
CA TYR A 95 4.78 -34.48 -5.52
C TYR A 95 4.12 -34.31 -6.89
N SER A 96 3.06 -35.08 -7.18
CA SER A 96 2.27 -34.94 -8.41
C SER A 96 1.59 -33.57 -8.52
N ASP A 97 1.06 -33.05 -7.41
CA ASP A 97 0.43 -31.71 -7.38
C ASP A 97 1.45 -30.59 -7.64
N ILE A 98 2.71 -30.79 -7.27
CA ILE A 98 3.79 -29.83 -7.53
C ILE A 98 4.31 -29.94 -8.97
N LYS A 99 4.43 -31.16 -9.50
CA LYS A 99 5.06 -31.42 -10.80
C LYS A 99 4.18 -31.01 -11.97
N ASP A 100 2.90 -31.32 -11.92
CA ASP A 100 1.98 -31.16 -13.06
C ASP A 100 1.17 -29.87 -12.99
N ARG A 101 1.51 -28.95 -12.07
CA ARG A 101 0.77 -27.70 -11.91
C ARG A 101 1.03 -26.69 -13.02
N GLU A 102 -0.01 -25.91 -13.31
CA GLU A 102 0.17 -24.62 -13.97
C GLU A 102 0.75 -23.61 -12.95
N SER A 103 1.86 -22.98 -13.31
CA SER A 103 2.47 -21.94 -12.48
C SER A 103 1.55 -20.73 -12.45
N ILE A 104 0.96 -20.46 -11.28
CA ILE A 104 0.02 -19.35 -11.12
C ILE A 104 0.80 -18.03 -11.06
N GLU A 105 1.96 -17.99 -10.37
CA GLU A 105 2.73 -16.76 -10.21
C GLU A 105 4.18 -16.99 -9.74
N TYR A 106 5.09 -16.13 -10.20
CA TYR A 106 6.50 -16.12 -9.82
C TYR A 106 6.79 -14.94 -8.88
N ILE A 107 7.45 -15.20 -7.75
CA ILE A 107 7.88 -14.16 -6.81
C ILE A 107 9.31 -13.71 -7.15
N GLY A 108 9.42 -12.45 -7.57
CA GLY A 108 10.70 -11.78 -7.76
C GLY A 108 11.50 -12.31 -8.93
N TYR A 109 12.82 -12.29 -8.78
CA TYR A 109 13.76 -12.76 -9.80
C TYR A 109 14.29 -14.15 -9.46
N GLU A 110 14.62 -14.91 -10.50
CA GLU A 110 15.31 -16.17 -10.34
C GLU A 110 16.72 -15.95 -9.77
N VAL A 111 17.14 -16.81 -8.85
CA VAL A 111 18.51 -16.86 -8.35
C VAL A 111 19.26 -17.95 -9.09
N SER A 112 20.33 -17.56 -9.77
CA SER A 112 21.18 -18.50 -10.50
C SER A 112 22.17 -19.24 -9.59
N SER A 113 22.60 -20.42 -10.03
CA SER A 113 23.72 -21.17 -9.47
C SER A 113 25.01 -20.35 -9.35
N HIS A 114 25.24 -19.43 -10.29
CA HIS A 114 26.38 -18.51 -10.24
C HIS A 114 26.25 -17.53 -9.07
N GLU A 115 25.05 -17.01 -8.80
CA GLU A 115 24.78 -16.13 -7.66
C GLU A 115 24.85 -16.86 -6.32
N LEU A 116 24.35 -18.10 -6.25
CA LEU A 116 24.50 -18.97 -5.08
C LEU A 116 25.96 -19.20 -4.71
N GLY A 117 26.86 -19.21 -5.70
CA GLY A 117 28.30 -19.33 -5.50
C GLY A 117 28.99 -18.02 -5.07
N ARG A 118 28.35 -16.85 -5.25
CA ARG A 118 28.93 -15.53 -4.93
C ARG A 118 28.53 -15.02 -3.56
N LYS A 119 27.29 -15.25 -3.16
CA LYS A 119 26.75 -14.84 -1.86
C LYS A 119 25.83 -15.93 -1.31
N LYS A 120 25.76 -16.02 0.02
CA LYS A 120 24.93 -17.03 0.70
C LYS A 120 23.50 -16.58 0.94
N CYS A 121 23.28 -15.28 1.14
CA CYS A 121 21.97 -14.70 1.42
C CYS A 121 21.31 -14.19 0.13
N HIS A 122 20.04 -14.55 -0.07
CA HIS A 122 19.25 -14.20 -1.23
C HIS A 122 17.88 -13.66 -0.82
N ASN A 123 17.44 -12.62 -1.53
CA ASN A 123 16.16 -11.96 -1.31
C ASN A 123 15.28 -12.16 -2.54
N PHE A 124 14.12 -12.78 -2.36
CA PHE A 124 13.10 -12.92 -3.39
C PHE A 124 12.02 -11.88 -3.13
N ALA A 125 12.11 -10.74 -3.83
CA ALA A 125 11.22 -9.60 -3.65
C ALA A 125 9.84 -9.83 -4.27
N PHE A 126 8.79 -9.46 -3.55
CA PHE A 126 7.42 -9.63 -3.99
C PHE A 126 7.06 -8.47 -4.91
N ASP A 127 6.43 -8.79 -6.03
CA ASP A 127 5.86 -7.76 -6.90
C ASP A 127 4.53 -7.22 -6.31
N ASN A 128 3.83 -6.39 -7.09
CA ASN A 128 2.56 -5.84 -6.61
C ASN A 128 1.48 -6.91 -6.42
N TYR A 129 1.42 -7.91 -7.29
CA TYR A 129 0.38 -8.94 -7.22
C TYR A 129 0.67 -9.90 -6.06
N SER A 130 1.91 -10.37 -5.91
CA SER A 130 2.34 -11.24 -4.82
C SER A 130 2.10 -10.58 -3.45
N LYS A 131 2.23 -9.25 -3.35
CA LYS A 131 1.84 -8.50 -2.14
C LYS A 131 0.34 -8.51 -1.90
N LEU A 132 -0.48 -8.29 -2.93
CA LEU A 132 -1.95 -8.37 -2.81
C LEU A 132 -2.41 -9.77 -2.41
N ALA A 133 -1.84 -10.82 -3.01
CA ALA A 133 -2.12 -12.21 -2.63
C ALA A 133 -1.77 -12.50 -1.17
N LEU A 134 -0.63 -11.99 -0.69
CA LEU A 134 -0.24 -12.08 0.72
C LEU A 134 -1.21 -11.33 1.64
N GLU A 135 -1.70 -10.15 1.23
CA GLU A 135 -2.73 -9.41 1.96
C GLU A 135 -4.07 -10.17 2.01
N ASP A 136 -4.50 -10.76 0.89
CA ASP A 136 -5.75 -11.53 0.80
C ASP A 136 -5.71 -12.78 1.68
N MET A 137 -4.59 -13.50 1.71
CA MET A 137 -4.40 -14.63 2.64
C MET A 137 -4.51 -14.16 4.09
N HIS A 138 -3.92 -13.00 4.41
CA HIS A 138 -4.01 -12.44 5.75
C HIS A 138 -5.46 -12.04 6.12
N GLU A 139 -6.19 -11.35 5.23
CA GLU A 139 -7.59 -10.96 5.46
C GLU A 139 -8.50 -12.17 5.71
N GLN A 140 -8.21 -13.28 5.04
CA GLN A 140 -8.93 -14.55 5.17
C GLN A 140 -8.42 -15.43 6.32
N ASN A 141 -7.36 -15.01 7.03
CA ASN A 141 -6.67 -15.78 8.07
C ASN A 141 -6.18 -17.16 7.57
N LYS A 142 -5.73 -17.21 6.32
CA LYS A 142 -5.16 -18.39 5.64
C LYS A 142 -3.64 -18.41 5.73
N GLU A 143 -3.07 -19.60 5.61
CA GLU A 143 -1.62 -19.80 5.61
C GLU A 143 -1.02 -19.41 4.25
N ALA A 144 0.00 -18.55 4.25
CA ALA A 144 0.81 -18.29 3.05
C ALA A 144 1.87 -19.38 2.90
N LYS A 145 1.84 -20.10 1.78
CA LYS A 145 2.78 -21.20 1.48
C LYS A 145 3.62 -20.84 0.26
N PHE A 146 4.92 -21.14 0.35
CA PHE A 146 5.90 -20.82 -0.69
C PHE A 146 6.68 -22.06 -1.09
N ILE A 147 6.98 -22.18 -2.37
CA ILE A 147 7.80 -23.28 -2.90
C ILE A 147 9.01 -22.70 -3.63
N ILE A 148 10.19 -23.24 -3.34
CA ILE A 148 11.41 -22.98 -4.10
C ILE A 148 11.62 -24.13 -5.08
N ARG A 149 11.73 -23.84 -6.37
CA ARG A 149 11.99 -24.89 -7.37
C ARG A 149 13.01 -24.46 -8.42
N PRO A 150 13.69 -25.41 -9.06
CA PRO A 150 14.45 -25.10 -10.26
C PRO A 150 13.50 -24.79 -11.41
N THR A 151 13.80 -23.75 -12.19
CA THR A 151 13.05 -23.43 -13.42
C THR A 151 13.62 -24.15 -14.64
N THR A 152 14.81 -24.72 -14.52
CA THR A 152 15.48 -25.48 -15.58
C THR A 152 15.29 -26.98 -15.37
N VAL A 153 14.95 -27.72 -16.44
CA VAL A 153 14.89 -29.19 -16.42
C VAL A 153 16.28 -29.73 -16.12
N LEU A 154 16.42 -30.42 -15.00
CA LEU A 154 17.68 -31.00 -14.56
C LEU A 154 17.92 -32.33 -15.26
N SER A 155 19.08 -32.47 -15.92
CA SER A 155 19.51 -33.73 -16.54
C SER A 155 20.17 -34.72 -15.54
N ARG A 156 20.35 -34.29 -14.29
CA ARG A 156 21.00 -35.03 -13.20
C ARG A 156 20.40 -34.61 -11.86
N GLU A 157 20.46 -35.51 -10.88
CA GLU A 157 20.13 -35.19 -9.49
C GLU A 157 20.97 -34.02 -8.99
N HIS A 158 20.29 -32.98 -8.49
CA HIS A 158 20.92 -31.79 -7.98
C HIS A 158 20.12 -31.26 -6.79
N LEU A 159 20.69 -31.37 -5.60
CA LEU A 159 20.10 -30.91 -4.34
C LEU A 159 20.82 -29.64 -3.87
N ILE A 160 20.04 -28.62 -3.51
CA ILE A 160 20.51 -27.44 -2.79
C ILE A 160 19.79 -27.39 -1.45
N ASP A 161 20.58 -27.36 -0.38
CA ASP A 161 20.15 -27.16 0.98
C ASP A 161 20.00 -25.66 1.24
N TRP A 162 18.84 -25.32 1.77
CA TRP A 162 18.50 -23.99 2.22
C TRP A 162 18.36 -23.99 3.74
N ALA A 163 18.89 -22.97 4.39
CA ALA A 163 18.76 -22.81 5.83
C ALA A 163 17.29 -22.52 6.17
N TYR A 164 16.70 -23.40 6.97
CA TYR A 164 15.29 -23.31 7.34
C TYR A 164 15.06 -22.90 8.82
N LYS A 165 16.10 -22.95 9.67
CA LYS A 165 16.04 -22.58 11.10
C LYS A 165 17.32 -21.88 11.56
N GLY A 166 17.22 -21.21 12.70
CA GLY A 166 18.32 -20.49 13.33
C GLY A 166 18.54 -19.10 12.75
N LYS A 167 19.68 -18.48 13.05
CA LYS A 167 19.97 -17.09 12.65
C LYS A 167 19.90 -16.85 11.14
N GLU A 168 20.25 -17.87 10.36
CA GLU A 168 20.26 -17.90 8.89
C GLU A 168 19.01 -18.60 8.30
N GLY A 169 18.04 -18.99 9.14
CA GLY A 169 16.79 -19.60 8.66
C GLY A 169 16.00 -18.61 7.81
N ALA A 170 15.22 -19.14 6.85
CA ALA A 170 14.44 -18.28 5.98
C ALA A 170 13.42 -17.46 6.77
N LYS A 171 13.21 -16.23 6.30
CA LYS A 171 12.31 -15.25 6.90
C LYS A 171 11.48 -14.59 5.82
N LEU A 172 10.20 -14.37 6.12
CA LEU A 172 9.37 -13.43 5.38
C LEU A 172 9.55 -12.06 6.03
N ILE A 173 10.15 -11.13 5.29
CA ILE A 173 10.30 -9.75 5.73
C ILE A 173 9.20 -8.93 5.08
N ILE A 174 8.47 -8.17 5.90
CA ILE A 174 7.37 -7.31 5.46
C ILE A 174 7.66 -5.90 5.97
N ASN A 175 7.84 -4.96 5.06
CA ASN A 175 7.76 -3.54 5.35
C ASN A 175 6.31 -3.10 5.17
N TYR A 176 5.75 -2.46 6.18
CA TYR A 176 4.37 -1.98 6.16
C TYR A 176 4.28 -0.57 6.69
N ILE A 177 3.27 0.16 6.25
CA ILE A 177 2.82 1.40 6.90
C ILE A 177 1.47 1.15 7.54
N ARG A 178 1.22 1.81 8.68
CA ARG A 178 -0.14 1.91 9.20
C ARG A 178 -0.88 2.90 8.31
N LYS A 179 -1.86 2.41 7.57
CA LYS A 179 -2.71 3.22 6.72
C LYS A 179 -4.06 2.55 6.63
N ARG A 180 -5.10 3.30 6.98
CA ARG A 180 -6.48 2.82 6.93
C ARG A 180 -6.85 2.52 5.47
N LYS A 181 -7.32 1.30 5.18
CA LYS A 181 -7.77 0.93 3.83
C LYS A 181 -9.09 1.62 3.46
N LYS A 182 -9.96 1.78 4.45
CA LYS A 182 -11.27 2.42 4.29
C LYS A 182 -11.20 3.88 4.75
N PRO A 183 -11.70 4.82 3.95
CA PRO A 183 -11.70 6.22 4.37
C PRO A 183 -12.69 6.44 5.51
N ILE A 184 -12.49 7.55 6.23
CA ILE A 184 -13.40 8.01 7.28
C ILE A 184 -14.78 8.32 6.69
N SER A 185 -15.81 8.23 7.52
CA SER A 185 -17.17 8.62 7.13
C SER A 185 -17.22 10.04 6.57
N SER A 186 -18.13 10.26 5.61
CA SER A 186 -18.30 11.57 5.00
C SER A 186 -18.91 12.57 5.99
N PRO A 187 -18.47 13.84 5.99
CA PRO A 187 -19.08 14.88 6.80
C PRO A 187 -20.57 15.04 6.48
N VAL A 188 -21.40 15.30 7.49
CA VAL A 188 -22.85 15.46 7.32
C VAL A 188 -23.33 16.86 7.72
N ASN A 189 -24.59 17.17 7.39
CA ASN A 189 -25.26 18.42 7.75
C ASN A 189 -24.50 19.68 7.31
N ILE A 190 -23.91 19.64 6.11
CA ILE A 190 -23.20 20.78 5.55
C ILE A 190 -24.18 21.91 5.29
N LYS A 191 -23.87 23.07 5.84
CA LYS A 191 -24.69 24.29 5.73
C LYS A 191 -23.84 25.43 5.22
N THR A 192 -24.52 26.38 4.57
CA THR A 192 -23.93 27.65 4.18
C THR A 192 -24.73 28.80 4.77
N SER A 193 -24.03 29.86 5.19
CA SER A 193 -24.63 31.10 5.66
C SER A 193 -23.77 32.30 5.25
N ILE A 194 -24.33 33.51 5.26
CA ILE A 194 -23.54 34.72 5.07
C ILE A 194 -23.23 35.33 6.43
N GLU A 195 -21.95 35.52 6.72
CA GLU A 195 -21.48 36.24 7.91
C GLU A 195 -20.50 37.33 7.45
N LYS A 196 -20.74 38.58 7.83
CA LYS A 196 -19.87 39.73 7.51
C LYS A 196 -19.49 39.82 6.02
N GLY A 197 -20.44 39.54 5.13
CA GLY A 197 -20.23 39.61 3.67
C GLY A 197 -19.47 38.43 3.07
N THR A 198 -19.22 37.37 3.83
CA THR A 198 -18.52 36.16 3.37
C THR A 198 -19.41 34.93 3.54
N VAL A 199 -19.32 33.97 2.62
CA VAL A 199 -20.03 32.69 2.78
C VAL A 199 -19.27 31.83 3.79
N LYS A 200 -19.91 31.51 4.91
CA LYS A 200 -19.47 30.50 5.86
C LYS A 200 -19.98 29.14 5.44
N ILE A 201 -19.13 28.13 5.54
CA ILE A 201 -19.46 26.72 5.34
C ILE A 201 -19.20 26.01 6.67
N SER A 202 -20.17 25.24 7.16
CA SER A 202 -20.06 24.50 8.42
C SER A 202 -20.63 23.09 8.29
N TRP A 203 -20.12 22.15 9.08
CA TRP A 203 -20.53 20.75 9.08
C TRP A 203 -20.47 20.18 10.51
N ASP A 204 -21.05 18.99 10.71
CA ASP A 204 -20.97 18.32 12.00
C ASP A 204 -19.59 17.68 12.21
N LYS A 205 -19.15 17.68 13.47
CA LYS A 205 -17.91 16.99 13.86
C LYS A 205 -18.12 15.47 13.72
N ILE A 206 -17.19 14.80 13.08
CA ILE A 206 -17.06 13.34 13.07
C ILE A 206 -16.43 12.90 14.39
N ASP A 207 -17.08 11.95 15.05
CA ASP A 207 -16.60 11.28 16.26
C ASP A 207 -15.90 9.98 15.87
N ASP A 208 -14.68 10.11 15.34
CA ASP A 208 -13.77 9.02 15.00
C ASP A 208 -12.37 9.45 15.45
N GLU A 209 -11.69 8.61 16.23
CA GLU A 209 -10.38 8.94 16.82
C GLU A 209 -9.31 9.17 15.75
N ASP A 210 -9.47 8.57 14.56
CA ASP A 210 -8.55 8.73 13.44
C ASP A 210 -8.87 9.96 12.58
N CYS A 211 -9.96 10.69 12.85
CA CYS A 211 -10.33 11.90 12.11
C CYS A 211 -9.41 13.06 12.46
N VAL A 212 -8.35 13.25 11.66
CA VAL A 212 -7.39 14.35 11.80
C VAL A 212 -8.00 15.69 11.38
N GLY A 213 -8.86 15.69 10.36
CA GLY A 213 -9.54 16.92 9.96
C GLY A 213 -10.37 16.84 8.69
N TYR A 214 -10.61 18.01 8.12
CA TYR A 214 -11.49 18.23 6.98
C TYR A 214 -10.81 19.08 5.92
N TYR A 215 -11.13 18.77 4.67
CA TYR A 215 -10.64 19.44 3.48
C TYR A 215 -11.83 20.00 2.69
N VAL A 216 -11.83 21.30 2.42
CA VAL A 216 -12.94 21.98 1.77
C VAL A 216 -12.51 22.53 0.41
N VAL A 217 -13.27 22.18 -0.63
CA VAL A 217 -13.02 22.60 -2.01
C VAL A 217 -14.23 23.34 -2.53
N ARG A 218 -13.97 24.41 -3.28
CA ARG A 218 -14.98 25.17 -4.02
C ARG A 218 -14.80 25.00 -5.53
N ASN A 219 -15.90 24.81 -6.24
CA ASN A 219 -15.95 24.85 -7.69
C ASN A 219 -17.22 25.59 -8.15
N ARG A 220 -17.13 26.40 -9.21
CA ARG A 220 -18.25 27.22 -9.71
C ARG A 220 -19.12 26.51 -10.72
N TRP A 221 -18.62 25.47 -11.36
CA TRP A 221 -19.24 24.87 -12.53
C TRP A 221 -19.90 23.53 -12.21
N HIS A 222 -19.35 22.77 -11.28
CA HIS A 222 -19.90 21.49 -10.85
C HIS A 222 -19.48 21.17 -9.40
N PRO A 223 -20.14 20.20 -8.74
CA PRO A 223 -19.66 19.63 -7.50
C PRO A 223 -18.22 19.09 -7.64
N PRO A 224 -17.27 19.51 -6.79
CA PRO A 224 -15.96 18.89 -6.71
C PRO A 224 -16.06 17.37 -6.47
N LYS A 225 -15.42 16.57 -7.32
CA LYS A 225 -15.42 15.10 -7.25
C LYS A 225 -14.33 14.53 -6.34
N ASN A 226 -13.26 15.30 -6.10
CA ASN A 226 -12.15 14.93 -5.24
C ASN A 226 -11.52 16.19 -4.59
N PRO A 227 -10.64 16.04 -3.58
CA PRO A 227 -10.01 17.17 -2.88
C PRO A 227 -9.16 18.11 -3.75
N PHE A 228 -8.84 17.72 -4.98
CA PHE A 228 -8.02 18.49 -5.90
C PHE A 228 -8.84 19.11 -7.04
N ASP A 229 -10.16 18.89 -7.05
CA ASP A 229 -11.10 19.31 -8.09
C ASP A 229 -11.69 20.71 -7.81
N GLY A 230 -10.84 21.72 -7.77
CA GLY A 230 -11.23 23.12 -7.61
C GLY A 230 -10.28 23.92 -6.74
N VAL A 231 -10.81 24.95 -6.09
CA VAL A 231 -10.04 25.84 -5.22
C VAL A 231 -10.15 25.35 -3.78
N LYS A 232 -9.02 24.99 -3.16
CA LYS A 232 -8.94 24.69 -1.73
C LYS A 232 -9.30 25.93 -0.91
N LEU A 233 -10.27 25.78 -0.01
CA LEU A 233 -10.64 26.79 0.98
C LEU A 233 -10.09 26.49 2.37
N TYR A 234 -10.01 25.21 2.74
CA TYR A 234 -9.65 24.81 4.09
C TYR A 234 -8.99 23.44 4.12
N ALA A 235 -8.08 23.25 5.08
CA ALA A 235 -7.51 21.97 5.48
C ALA A 235 -7.10 22.07 6.96
N GLY A 236 -7.84 21.42 7.85
CA GLY A 236 -7.61 21.49 9.30
C GLY A 236 -8.71 20.79 10.11
N ALA A 237 -8.67 20.90 11.44
CA ALA A 237 -9.56 20.16 12.35
C ALA A 237 -10.88 20.89 12.72
N ASP A 238 -11.03 22.17 12.35
CA ASP A 238 -12.25 22.93 12.62
C ASP A 238 -13.43 22.37 11.82
N THR A 239 -14.64 22.67 12.28
CA THR A 239 -15.89 22.24 11.64
C THR A 239 -16.56 23.33 10.82
N PHE A 240 -15.79 24.38 10.49
CA PHE A 240 -16.25 25.46 9.63
C PHE A 240 -15.09 26.14 8.91
N THR A 241 -15.41 26.85 7.83
CA THR A 241 -14.49 27.76 7.14
C THR A 241 -15.25 28.89 6.45
N TYR A 242 -14.52 29.86 5.92
CA TYR A 242 -15.06 31.00 5.19
C TYR A 242 -14.51 31.04 3.76
N ASP A 243 -15.38 31.25 2.77
CA ASP A 243 -14.99 31.52 1.38
C ASP A 243 -14.65 33.01 1.19
N THR A 244 -13.53 33.45 1.77
CA THR A 244 -13.12 34.88 1.82
C THR A 244 -12.87 35.51 0.44
N PHE A 245 -12.57 34.70 -0.57
CA PHE A 245 -12.28 35.18 -1.93
C PHE A 245 -13.44 34.98 -2.91
N GLY A 246 -14.54 34.34 -2.48
CA GLY A 246 -15.67 34.04 -3.35
C GLY A 246 -16.81 35.03 -3.18
N SER A 247 -17.40 35.44 -4.31
CA SER A 247 -18.58 36.31 -4.30
C SER A 247 -19.78 35.62 -3.63
N THR A 248 -20.49 36.35 -2.76
CA THR A 248 -21.79 35.93 -2.20
C THR A 248 -22.92 35.99 -3.24
N LYS A 249 -22.69 36.59 -4.41
CA LYS A 249 -23.71 36.80 -5.44
C LYS A 249 -23.69 35.76 -6.55
N ILE A 250 -22.79 34.78 -6.49
CA ILE A 250 -22.55 33.82 -7.57
C ILE A 250 -22.78 32.41 -7.05
N ASP A 251 -23.54 31.64 -7.83
CA ASP A 251 -23.77 30.21 -7.62
C ASP A 251 -22.46 29.43 -7.64
N LYS A 252 -22.34 28.48 -6.72
CA LYS A 252 -21.13 27.65 -6.57
C LYS A 252 -21.43 26.41 -5.74
N TYR A 253 -20.52 25.46 -5.85
CA TYR A 253 -20.53 24.22 -5.09
C TYR A 253 -19.37 24.20 -4.12
N TYR A 254 -19.64 23.71 -2.91
CA TYR A 254 -18.62 23.35 -1.94
C TYR A 254 -18.71 21.86 -1.67
N THR A 255 -17.55 21.20 -1.58
CA THR A 255 -17.46 19.81 -1.13
C THR A 255 -16.54 19.75 0.08
N VAL A 256 -16.97 19.07 1.13
CA VAL A 256 -16.19 18.79 2.33
C VAL A 256 -15.83 17.30 2.35
N PHE A 257 -14.55 17.01 2.56
CA PHE A 257 -14.00 15.67 2.74
C PHE A 257 -13.40 15.58 4.14
N SER A 258 -13.61 14.48 4.87
CA SER A 258 -12.81 14.18 6.07
C SER A 258 -11.54 13.42 5.66
N TYR A 259 -10.50 13.48 6.48
CA TYR A 259 -9.24 12.76 6.25
C TYR A 259 -8.57 12.29 7.54
N ASP A 260 -7.79 11.21 7.42
CA ASP A 260 -6.94 10.61 8.48
C ASP A 260 -5.48 11.11 8.42
N ASP A 261 -4.58 10.49 9.20
CA ASP A 261 -3.16 10.87 9.31
C ASP A 261 -2.31 10.55 8.07
N VAL A 262 -2.80 9.72 7.14
CA VAL A 262 -2.12 9.31 5.90
C VAL A 262 -3.00 9.59 4.68
N PRO A 263 -3.29 10.87 4.41
CA PRO A 263 -4.63 11.36 4.15
C PRO A 263 -5.39 10.46 3.18
N ASN A 264 -6.24 9.63 3.76
CA ASN A 264 -7.29 8.90 3.10
C ASN A 264 -8.58 9.72 3.19
N TYR A 265 -9.02 10.27 2.06
CA TYR A 265 -10.17 11.16 2.02
C TYR A 265 -11.48 10.38 1.91
N SER A 266 -12.49 10.82 2.66
CA SER A 266 -13.87 10.33 2.51
C SER A 266 -14.44 10.56 1.12
N GLN A 267 -15.61 9.98 0.85
CA GLN A 267 -16.46 10.54 -0.21
C GLN A 267 -16.82 11.99 0.14
N GLY A 268 -16.93 12.83 -0.88
CA GLY A 268 -17.20 14.24 -0.72
C GLY A 268 -18.68 14.50 -0.43
N SER A 269 -18.95 15.28 0.62
CA SER A 269 -20.29 15.78 0.90
C SER A 269 -20.45 17.17 0.29
N VAL A 270 -21.45 17.30 -0.58
CA VAL A 270 -21.63 18.49 -1.43
C VAL A 270 -22.74 19.37 -0.87
N VAL A 271 -22.51 20.68 -0.91
CA VAL A 271 -23.57 21.69 -0.75
C VAL A 271 -23.51 22.68 -1.91
N GLU A 272 -24.66 22.93 -2.53
CA GLU A 272 -24.82 24.01 -3.49
C GLU A 272 -25.16 25.30 -2.75
N TYR A 273 -24.44 26.37 -3.07
CA TYR A 273 -24.74 27.71 -2.63
C TYR A 273 -25.34 28.50 -3.78
N LYS A 274 -26.56 29.01 -3.56
CA LYS A 274 -27.21 29.95 -4.47
C LYS A 274 -26.82 31.37 -4.10
N GLY A 275 -26.35 32.12 -5.09
CA GLY A 275 -25.95 33.51 -4.92
C GLY A 275 -27.12 34.34 -4.36
N GLN A 276 -26.85 35.15 -3.34
CA GLN A 276 -27.82 36.10 -2.80
C GLN A 276 -27.58 37.48 -3.42
N ILE A 277 -28.65 38.08 -3.94
CA ILE A 277 -28.63 39.34 -4.71
C ILE A 277 -28.37 40.54 -3.78
#